data_AF-A0A1K1PYQ6-F1
#
_entry.id   AF-A0A1K1PYQ6-F1
#
_cell.length_a   1.000
_cell.length_b   1.000
_cell.length_c   1.000
_cell.angle_alpha   90.00
_cell.angle_beta   90.00
_cell.angle_gamma   90.00
#
_symmetry.space_group_name_H-M   'P 1'
#
loop_
_entity.id
_entity.type
_entity.pdbx_description
1 polymer ?
#
loop_
_entity_poly.entity_id
_entity_poly.type
_entity_poly.pdbx_seq_one_letter_code
_entity_poly.pdbx_strand_id
1 'polypeptide(L)'
;WRYDPIFIDSTYTLDRHISDFEQMCRMLSGYTHVCVISFIDLYEKVKRNFPQARTVTPQERITIGKSFAEIGKLYGITIKACAEGTDLAPYGVDCAGCMTQQTFETAIGSHLNVPKKKSQRAECACVLGTDIGAYDTCGYLCRYCYANYNHENVRRNMQLHDSDSPFLVGDLQEGEVIHQASQESWIDAQLTLF
;
A
#
# COMPACT_ATOMS: atom_id res chain seq x y z
N TRP A 1 6.76 -1.84 -6.69
CA TRP A 1 5.54 -2.63 -6.40
C TRP A 1 5.30 -2.68 -4.89
N ARG A 2 4.24 -3.36 -4.45
CA ARG A 2 3.95 -3.55 -3.02
C ARG A 2 3.93 -5.06 -2.70
N TYR A 3 4.64 -5.47 -1.66
CA TYR A 3 4.59 -6.81 -1.08
C TYR A 3 3.88 -6.70 0.27
N ASP A 4 2.56 -6.90 0.26
CA ASP A 4 1.67 -6.58 1.37
C ASP A 4 0.36 -7.39 1.33
N PRO A 5 -0.18 -7.81 2.48
CA PRO A 5 0.44 -7.79 3.80
C PRO A 5 1.38 -8.97 4.02
N ILE A 6 2.43 -8.74 4.81
CA ILE A 6 3.28 -9.81 5.35
C ILE A 6 2.59 -10.39 6.60
N PHE A 7 2.29 -11.69 6.58
CA PHE A 7 1.74 -12.45 7.70
C PHE A 7 2.43 -13.81 7.78
N ILE A 8 2.58 -14.36 8.98
CA ILE A 8 3.32 -15.62 9.15
C ILE A 8 2.41 -16.71 9.70
N ASP A 9 2.33 -17.81 8.97
CA ASP A 9 1.64 -19.03 9.37
C ASP A 9 2.42 -20.30 8.93
N SER A 10 1.78 -21.47 8.99
CA SER A 10 2.41 -22.73 8.60
C SER A 10 2.66 -22.86 7.10
N THR A 11 1.98 -22.06 6.27
CA THR A 11 2.08 -22.06 4.81
C THR A 11 3.00 -20.95 4.31
N TYR A 12 2.88 -19.75 4.88
CA TYR A 12 3.67 -18.56 4.62
C TYR A 12 4.66 -18.37 5.77
N THR A 13 5.72 -19.17 5.75
CA THR A 13 6.81 -19.08 6.72
C THR A 13 7.74 -17.92 6.40
N LEU A 14 8.62 -17.55 7.34
CA LEU A 14 9.70 -16.58 7.10
C LEU A 14 10.54 -16.98 5.88
N ASP A 15 11.03 -18.22 5.84
CA ASP A 15 11.89 -18.71 4.76
C ASP A 15 11.18 -18.65 3.41
N ARG A 16 9.89 -18.99 3.38
CA ARG A 16 9.09 -18.89 2.17
C ARG A 16 8.97 -17.43 1.71
N HIS A 17 8.64 -16.51 2.61
CA HIS A 17 8.58 -15.10 2.25
C HIS A 17 9.89 -14.58 1.67
N ILE A 18 11.03 -14.97 2.26
CA ILE A 18 12.36 -14.59 1.79
C ILE A 18 12.60 -15.16 0.38
N SER A 19 12.32 -16.43 0.16
CA SER A 19 12.45 -17.08 -1.16
C SER A 19 11.54 -16.47 -2.22
N ASP A 20 10.25 -16.29 -1.90
CA ASP A 20 9.26 -15.72 -2.82
C ASP A 20 9.62 -14.27 -3.15
N PHE A 21 10.06 -13.49 -2.16
CA PHE A 21 10.50 -12.11 -2.34
C PHE A 21 11.74 -12.01 -3.23
N GLU A 22 12.75 -12.86 -3.04
CA GLU A 22 13.91 -12.91 -3.91
C GLU A 22 13.54 -13.23 -5.36
N GLN A 23 12.66 -14.21 -5.56
CA GLN A 23 12.17 -14.54 -6.89
C GLN A 23 11.48 -13.34 -7.56
N MET A 24 10.63 -12.61 -6.81
CA MET A 24 9.97 -11.41 -7.31
C MET A 24 10.97 -10.30 -7.63
N CYS A 25 11.95 -10.03 -6.75
CA CYS A 25 13.01 -9.06 -6.99
C CYS A 25 13.77 -9.38 -8.28
N ARG A 26 14.14 -10.64 -8.49
CA ARG A 26 14.82 -11.08 -9.72
C ARG A 26 13.98 -10.83 -10.97
N MET A 27 12.68 -11.11 -10.92
CA MET A 27 11.78 -10.92 -12.07
C MET A 27 11.51 -9.44 -12.36
N LEU A 28 11.50 -8.61 -11.34
CA LEU A 28 11.13 -7.20 -11.42
C LEU A 28 12.34 -6.25 -11.53
N SER A 29 13.55 -6.76 -11.35
CA SER A 29 14.79 -5.98 -11.48
C SER A 29 14.86 -5.34 -12.88
N GLY A 30 15.19 -4.05 -12.92
CA GLY A 30 15.19 -3.24 -14.14
C GLY A 30 13.83 -2.66 -14.54
N TYR A 31 12.71 -3.18 -14.03
CA TYR A 31 11.37 -2.65 -14.29
C TYR A 31 10.83 -1.75 -13.16
N THR A 32 11.41 -1.86 -11.97
CA THR A 32 11.02 -1.09 -10.79
C THR A 32 12.21 -0.95 -9.84
N HIS A 33 12.26 0.16 -9.12
CA HIS A 33 13.33 0.49 -8.18
C HIS A 33 12.88 0.51 -6.73
N VAL A 34 11.59 0.33 -6.46
CA VAL A 34 11.02 0.43 -5.11
C VAL A 34 10.06 -0.73 -4.83
N CYS A 35 10.20 -1.34 -3.67
CA CYS A 35 9.21 -2.22 -3.08
C CYS A 35 8.71 -1.65 -1.75
N VAL A 36 7.40 -1.49 -1.62
CA VAL A 36 6.77 -1.09 -0.36
C VAL A 36 6.30 -2.34 0.39
N ILE A 37 6.59 -2.42 1.68
CA ILE A 37 6.18 -3.51 2.57
C ILE A 37 5.39 -2.99 3.76
N SER A 38 4.49 -3.84 4.26
CA SER A 38 3.82 -3.68 5.55
C SER A 38 3.43 -5.06 6.10
N PHE A 39 3.17 -5.11 7.39
CA PHE A 39 2.77 -6.32 8.10
C PHE A 39 1.25 -6.35 8.27
N ILE A 40 0.70 -7.53 8.49
CA ILE A 40 -0.75 -7.68 8.69
C ILE A 40 -1.24 -6.89 9.91
N ASP A 41 -2.23 -6.04 9.67
CA ASP A 41 -2.98 -5.35 10.72
C ASP A 41 -4.20 -6.18 11.14
N LEU A 42 -4.31 -6.48 12.43
CA LEU A 42 -5.41 -7.25 13.00
C LEU A 42 -6.63 -6.39 13.32
N TYR A 43 -7.24 -5.79 12.30
CA TYR A 43 -8.55 -5.15 12.43
C TYR A 43 -9.64 -6.18 12.79
N GLU A 44 -10.74 -5.75 13.42
CA GLU A 44 -11.83 -6.67 13.82
C GLU A 44 -12.37 -7.52 12.67
N LYS A 45 -12.48 -6.94 11.47
CA LYS A 45 -12.84 -7.65 10.24
C LYS A 45 -11.80 -8.68 9.78
N VAL A 46 -10.51 -8.35 9.90
CA VAL A 46 -9.42 -9.28 9.60
C VAL A 46 -9.44 -10.44 10.60
N LYS A 47 -9.58 -10.16 11.91
CA LYS A 47 -9.71 -11.21 12.95
C LYS A 47 -10.89 -12.14 12.69
N ARG A 48 -12.03 -11.61 12.21
CA ARG A 48 -13.19 -12.43 11.87
C ARG A 48 -12.95 -13.30 10.64
N ASN A 49 -12.39 -12.74 9.57
CA ASN A 49 -12.18 -13.45 8.29
C ASN A 49 -10.97 -14.39 8.32
N PHE A 50 -9.99 -14.06 9.16
CA PHE A 50 -8.75 -14.80 9.37
C PHE A 50 -8.45 -14.99 10.87
N PRO A 51 -9.23 -15.83 11.57
CA PRO A 51 -9.08 -16.01 13.02
C PRO A 51 -7.76 -16.66 13.45
N GLN A 52 -7.05 -17.31 12.52
CA GLN A 52 -5.71 -17.85 12.77
C GLN A 52 -4.61 -16.79 12.59
N ALA A 53 -4.93 -15.60 12.07
CA ALA A 53 -3.97 -14.53 11.91
C ALA A 53 -3.45 -14.08 13.28
N ARG A 54 -2.16 -13.81 13.33
CA ARG A 54 -1.49 -13.25 14.50
C ARG A 54 -0.63 -12.07 14.06
N THR A 55 -0.30 -11.22 15.03
CA THR A 55 0.70 -10.18 14.81
C THR A 55 2.05 -10.82 14.50
N VAL A 56 2.75 -10.25 13.52
CA VAL A 56 4.14 -10.60 13.24
C VAL A 56 5.01 -10.03 14.37
N THR A 57 5.78 -10.88 15.05
CA THR A 57 6.56 -10.49 16.22
C THR A 57 7.68 -9.52 15.83
N PRO A 58 8.19 -8.68 16.78
CA PRO A 58 9.31 -7.79 16.50
C PRO A 58 10.54 -8.51 15.93
N GLN A 59 10.85 -9.70 16.45
CA GLN A 59 11.98 -10.50 15.96
C GLN A 59 11.75 -10.96 14.51
N GLU A 60 10.55 -11.41 14.17
CA GLU A 60 10.20 -11.80 12.80
C GLU A 60 10.26 -10.61 11.84
N ARG A 61 9.75 -9.43 12.25
CA ARG A 61 9.82 -8.17 11.49
C ARG A 61 11.27 -7.82 11.17
N ILE A 62 12.16 -7.89 12.16
CA ILE A 62 13.59 -7.62 11.98
C ILE A 62 14.22 -8.62 11.02
N THR A 63 13.98 -9.93 11.21
CA THR A 63 14.55 -10.98 10.37
C THR A 63 14.16 -10.81 8.91
N ILE A 64 12.87 -10.60 8.63
CA ILE A 64 12.38 -10.45 7.26
C ILE A 64 12.78 -9.10 6.66
N GLY A 65 12.70 -8.01 7.42
CA GLY A 65 13.06 -6.68 6.96
C GLY A 65 14.54 -6.58 6.58
N LYS A 66 15.42 -7.17 7.39
CA LYS A 66 16.85 -7.27 7.07
C LYS A 66 17.08 -8.08 5.78
N SER A 67 16.48 -9.27 5.70
CA SER A 67 16.63 -10.14 4.53
C SER A 67 16.13 -9.44 3.25
N PHE A 68 14.98 -8.78 3.32
CA PHE A 68 14.41 -8.05 2.19
C PHE A 68 15.27 -6.87 1.78
N ALA A 69 15.86 -6.13 2.73
CA ALA A 69 16.77 -5.02 2.42
C ALA A 69 18.05 -5.51 1.72
N GLU A 70 18.62 -6.63 2.18
CA GLU A 70 19.79 -7.27 1.56
C GLU A 70 19.48 -7.75 0.14
N ILE A 71 18.36 -8.45 -0.06
CA ILE A 71 17.89 -8.90 -1.37
C ILE A 71 17.59 -7.71 -2.28
N GLY A 72 16.83 -6.72 -1.78
CA GLY A 72 16.48 -5.53 -2.53
C GLY A 72 17.73 -4.83 -3.09
N LYS A 73 18.74 -4.64 -2.23
CA LYS A 73 20.04 -4.07 -2.65
C LYS A 73 20.72 -4.86 -3.76
N LEU A 74 20.70 -6.20 -3.69
CA LEU A 74 21.28 -7.06 -4.74
C LEU A 74 20.63 -6.83 -6.11
N TYR A 75 19.32 -6.55 -6.14
CA TYR A 75 18.55 -6.36 -7.37
C TYR A 75 18.29 -4.90 -7.74
N GLY A 76 18.92 -3.94 -7.04
CA GLY A 76 18.75 -2.50 -7.29
C GLY A 76 17.36 -1.95 -6.89
N ILE A 77 16.76 -2.53 -5.86
CA ILE A 77 15.40 -2.22 -5.39
C ILE A 77 15.47 -1.73 -3.94
N THR A 78 15.05 -0.49 -3.72
CA THR A 78 14.91 0.10 -2.39
C THR A 78 13.67 -0.43 -1.69
N ILE A 79 13.82 -0.91 -0.46
CA ILE A 79 12.70 -1.37 0.36
C ILE A 79 12.19 -0.21 1.20
N LYS A 80 10.88 0.04 1.15
CA LYS A 80 10.19 1.06 1.95
C LYS A 80 9.19 0.43 2.90
N ALA A 81 9.12 0.91 4.13
CA ALA A 81 8.12 0.47 5.10
C ALA A 81 6.95 1.46 5.17
N CYS A 82 5.70 0.98 5.05
CA CYS A 82 4.51 1.81 5.08
C CYS A 82 3.92 1.88 6.49
N ALA A 83 4.16 2.98 7.21
CA ALA A 83 3.62 3.21 8.56
C ALA A 83 3.99 2.13 9.61
N GLU A 84 5.21 1.59 9.51
CA GLU A 84 5.70 0.50 10.37
C GLU A 84 6.72 0.97 11.44
N GLY A 85 6.80 2.27 11.69
CA GLY A 85 7.83 2.86 12.55
C GLY A 85 9.23 2.82 11.91
N THR A 86 10.26 2.99 12.74
CA THR A 86 11.66 3.14 12.29
C THR A 86 12.56 1.95 12.66
N ASP A 87 11.99 0.88 13.24
CA ASP A 87 12.74 -0.28 13.72
C ASP A 87 13.53 -1.01 12.62
N LEU A 88 13.12 -0.85 11.36
CA LEU A 88 13.79 -1.46 10.21
C LEU A 88 14.87 -0.58 9.56
N ALA A 89 14.94 0.71 9.92
CA ALA A 89 15.91 1.65 9.36
C ALA A 89 17.38 1.22 9.57
N PRO A 90 17.78 0.67 10.74
CA PRO A 90 19.15 0.15 10.93
C PRO A 90 19.56 -0.96 9.97
N TYR A 91 18.59 -1.62 9.33
CA TYR A 91 18.82 -2.72 8.39
C TYR A 91 18.71 -2.29 6.92
N GLY A 92 18.58 -0.99 6.64
CA GLY A 92 18.57 -0.45 5.28
C GLY A 92 17.17 -0.33 4.64
N VAL A 93 16.11 -0.44 5.44
CA VAL A 93 14.74 -0.15 4.97
C VAL A 93 14.45 1.35 5.10
N ASP A 94 13.94 1.96 4.04
CA ASP A 94 13.50 3.35 4.03
C ASP A 94 12.13 3.49 4.74
N CYS A 95 12.17 4.10 5.93
CA CYS A 95 11.02 4.36 6.78
C CYS A 95 10.50 5.82 6.64
N ALA A 96 10.97 6.61 5.68
CA ALA A 96 10.55 8.01 5.51
C ALA A 96 9.15 8.15 4.91
N GLY A 97 8.58 7.06 4.37
CA GLY A 97 7.23 7.01 3.82
C GLY A 97 7.21 6.52 2.36
N CYS A 98 6.10 5.88 1.99
CA CYS A 98 5.94 5.25 0.68
C CYS A 98 5.42 6.20 -0.42
N MET A 99 4.80 7.32 -0.05
CA MET A 99 4.19 8.30 -0.97
C MET A 99 4.59 9.73 -0.59
N THR A 100 5.89 9.96 -0.44
CA THR A 100 6.46 11.28 -0.10
C THR A 100 6.48 12.21 -1.32
N GLN A 101 6.65 13.52 -1.10
CA GLN A 101 6.85 14.49 -2.18
C GLN A 101 7.99 14.05 -3.11
N GLN A 102 9.14 13.70 -2.55
CA GLN A 102 10.30 13.21 -3.31
C GLN A 102 9.94 11.98 -4.18
N THR A 103 9.09 11.09 -3.68
CA THR A 103 8.64 9.91 -4.45
C THR A 103 7.86 10.34 -5.69
N PHE A 104 6.96 11.31 -5.55
CA PHE A 104 6.20 11.86 -6.69
C PHE A 104 7.08 12.70 -7.62
N GLU A 105 7.95 13.55 -7.10
CA GLU A 105 8.88 14.36 -7.91
C GLU A 105 9.80 13.48 -8.76
N THR A 106 10.29 12.38 -8.20
CA THR A 106 11.10 11.40 -8.92
C THR A 106 10.29 10.73 -10.04
N ALA A 107 9.03 10.37 -9.78
CA ALA A 107 8.16 9.71 -10.76
C ALA A 107 7.70 10.64 -11.88
N ILE A 108 7.43 11.91 -11.57
CA ILE A 108 6.96 12.93 -12.51
C ILE A 108 8.13 13.59 -13.26
N GLY A 109 9.32 13.62 -12.66
CA GLY A 109 10.48 14.33 -13.20
C GLY A 109 10.36 15.85 -13.07
N SER A 110 9.65 16.33 -12.06
CA SER A 110 9.45 17.76 -11.80
C SER A 110 9.28 18.03 -10.32
N HIS A 111 9.67 19.23 -9.87
CA HIS A 111 9.43 19.67 -8.50
C HIS A 111 7.95 19.95 -8.24
N LEU A 112 7.53 19.75 -6.99
CA LEU A 112 6.14 19.94 -6.57
C LEU A 112 6.04 20.96 -5.42
N ASN A 113 5.18 21.96 -5.56
CA ASN A 113 4.76 22.86 -4.49
C ASN A 113 3.57 22.25 -3.73
N VAL A 114 3.86 21.23 -2.92
CA VAL A 114 2.83 20.49 -2.18
C VAL A 114 2.26 21.36 -1.04
N PRO A 115 0.92 21.59 -0.98
CA PRO A 115 0.29 22.30 0.12
C PRO A 115 0.53 21.57 1.44
N LYS A 116 0.79 22.31 2.51
CA LYS A 116 0.85 21.74 3.86
C LYS A 116 -0.52 21.17 4.25
N LYS A 117 -0.66 19.85 4.14
CA LYS A 117 -1.84 19.11 4.61
C LYS A 117 -1.47 18.25 5.80
N LYS A 118 -2.44 18.05 6.68
CA LYS A 118 -2.33 17.07 7.76
C LYS A 118 -2.27 15.69 7.13
N SER A 119 -1.25 14.91 7.46
CA SER A 119 -1.17 13.51 7.04
C SER A 119 -2.36 12.72 7.59
N GLN A 120 -2.84 11.73 6.83
CA GLN A 120 -3.88 10.80 7.28
C GLN A 120 -3.44 9.96 8.48
N ARG A 121 -2.13 9.75 8.63
CA ARG A 121 -1.50 8.96 9.68
C ARG A 121 -0.43 9.81 10.36
N ALA A 122 -0.42 9.86 11.69
CA ALA A 122 0.56 10.64 12.44
C ALA A 122 2.00 10.18 12.16
N GLU A 123 2.13 8.91 11.81
CA GLU A 123 3.36 8.17 11.56
C GLU A 123 3.81 8.15 10.08
N CYS A 124 3.09 8.76 9.12
CA CYS A 124 3.52 8.83 7.72
C CYS A 124 3.70 10.27 7.20
N ALA A 125 4.77 10.51 6.44
CA ALA A 125 4.97 11.72 5.61
C ALA A 125 4.31 11.64 4.22
N CYS A 126 3.29 10.78 4.08
CA CYS A 126 2.55 10.55 2.85
C CYS A 126 1.80 11.82 2.42
N VAL A 127 1.96 12.24 1.17
CA VAL A 127 1.39 13.49 0.65
C VAL A 127 -0.08 13.35 0.23
N LEU A 128 -0.45 12.18 -0.31
CA LEU A 128 -1.81 11.88 -0.73
C LEU A 128 -2.53 11.06 0.34
N GLY A 129 -3.79 11.42 0.59
CA GLY A 129 -4.62 10.78 1.61
C GLY A 129 -6.02 10.39 1.16
N THR A 130 -6.50 10.87 0.01
CA THR A 130 -7.86 10.58 -0.44
C THR A 130 -7.94 9.14 -0.97
N ASP A 131 -8.78 8.32 -0.35
CA ASP A 131 -9.10 6.98 -0.83
C ASP A 131 -10.05 7.10 -2.04
N ILE A 132 -9.81 6.29 -3.07
CA ILE A 132 -10.64 6.19 -4.28
C ILE A 132 -11.35 4.83 -4.37
N GLY A 133 -11.16 3.96 -3.38
CA GLY A 133 -11.78 2.64 -3.32
C GLY A 133 -13.14 2.64 -2.64
N ALA A 134 -13.90 1.57 -2.87
CA ALA A 134 -15.12 1.25 -2.13
C ALA A 134 -14.99 -0.11 -1.44
N TYR A 135 -15.41 -0.18 -0.18
CA TYR A 135 -15.36 -1.42 0.60
C TYR A 135 -16.43 -2.41 0.12
N ASP A 136 -16.22 -3.68 0.44
CA ASP A 136 -17.13 -4.77 0.05
C ASP A 136 -17.41 -4.81 -1.46
N THR A 137 -16.42 -4.52 -2.31
CA THR A 137 -16.58 -4.56 -3.78
C THR A 137 -15.65 -5.55 -4.48
N CYS A 138 -14.61 -6.01 -3.78
CA CYS A 138 -13.58 -6.87 -4.35
C CYS A 138 -13.92 -8.37 -4.18
N GLY A 139 -14.16 -9.07 -5.28
CA GLY A 139 -14.57 -10.48 -5.30
C GLY A 139 -13.52 -11.52 -4.90
N TYR A 140 -12.26 -11.11 -4.68
CA TYR A 140 -11.19 -12.03 -4.30
C TYR A 140 -11.33 -12.60 -2.88
N LEU A 141 -12.07 -11.90 -2.00
CA LEU A 141 -12.37 -12.36 -0.63
C LEU A 141 -11.13 -12.82 0.16
N CYS A 142 -9.99 -12.15 -0.03
CA CYS A 142 -8.77 -12.48 0.68
C CYS A 142 -9.00 -12.44 2.19
N ARG A 143 -8.57 -13.47 2.91
CA ARG A 143 -8.82 -13.61 4.36
C ARG A 143 -8.25 -12.44 5.17
N TYR A 144 -7.10 -11.90 4.74
CA TYR A 144 -6.43 -10.75 5.33
C TYR A 144 -6.99 -9.39 4.86
N CYS A 145 -8.00 -9.37 4.00
CA CYS A 145 -8.51 -8.12 3.42
C CYS A 145 -9.21 -7.28 4.49
N TYR A 146 -8.71 -6.06 4.71
CA TYR A 146 -9.39 -5.08 5.54
C TYR A 146 -10.51 -4.35 4.79
N ALA A 147 -10.54 -4.35 3.46
CA ALA A 147 -11.57 -3.62 2.69
C ALA A 147 -12.88 -4.42 2.54
N ASN A 148 -12.86 -5.74 2.76
CA ASN A 148 -14.05 -6.59 2.72
C ASN A 148 -14.47 -6.98 4.14
N TYR A 149 -15.55 -6.37 4.61
CA TYR A 149 -16.19 -6.69 5.86
C TYR A 149 -17.09 -7.94 5.74
N ASN A 150 -17.93 -8.04 4.71
CA ASN A 150 -18.95 -9.08 4.62
C ASN A 150 -19.04 -9.69 3.20
N HIS A 151 -18.98 -11.02 3.11
CA HIS A 151 -19.06 -11.75 1.86
C HIS A 151 -20.39 -11.53 1.13
N GLU A 152 -21.52 -11.41 1.84
CA GLU A 152 -22.82 -11.14 1.22
C GLU A 152 -22.91 -9.71 0.68
N ASN A 153 -22.31 -8.74 1.36
CA ASN A 153 -22.20 -7.38 0.82
C ASN A 153 -21.39 -7.39 -0.48
N VAL A 154 -20.26 -8.10 -0.50
CA VAL A 154 -19.43 -8.25 -1.72
C VAL A 154 -20.25 -8.83 -2.86
N ARG A 155 -20.97 -9.94 -2.63
CA ARG A 155 -21.79 -10.56 -3.68
C ARG A 155 -22.88 -9.61 -4.19
N ARG A 156 -23.58 -8.93 -3.29
CA ARG A 156 -24.62 -7.95 -3.66
C ARG A 156 -24.03 -6.79 -4.46
N ASN A 157 -22.93 -6.21 -4.00
CA ASN A 157 -22.29 -5.08 -4.66
C ASN A 157 -21.73 -5.45 -6.03
N MET A 158 -21.15 -6.64 -6.19
CA MET A 158 -20.69 -7.10 -7.50
C MET A 158 -21.82 -7.27 -8.52
N GLN A 159 -23.04 -7.61 -8.08
CA GLN A 159 -24.21 -7.70 -8.96
C GLN A 159 -24.74 -6.33 -9.41
N LEU A 160 -24.39 -5.27 -8.69
CA LEU A 160 -24.77 -3.90 -8.99
C LEU A 160 -23.73 -3.20 -9.88
N HIS A 161 -22.66 -3.87 -10.28
CA HIS A 161 -21.69 -3.29 -11.20
C HIS A 161 -22.29 -3.14 -12.59
N ASP A 162 -22.19 -1.93 -13.14
CA ASP A 162 -22.55 -1.61 -14.51
C ASP A 162 -21.31 -1.01 -15.19
N SER A 163 -20.90 -1.58 -16.33
CA SER A 163 -19.74 -1.11 -17.08
C SER A 163 -19.95 0.23 -17.77
N ASP A 164 -21.21 0.61 -17.99
CA ASP A 164 -21.58 1.90 -18.60
C ASP A 164 -21.77 3.01 -17.54
N SER A 165 -21.80 2.65 -16.25
CA SER A 165 -21.90 3.59 -15.14
C SER A 165 -20.52 4.18 -14.78
N PRO A 166 -20.42 5.47 -14.43
CA PRO A 166 -19.17 6.06 -13.93
C PRO A 166 -18.83 5.61 -12.49
N PHE A 167 -19.71 4.87 -11.82
CA PHE A 167 -19.51 4.38 -10.47
C PHE A 167 -18.91 2.97 -10.46
N LEU A 168 -18.14 2.65 -9.42
CA LEU A 168 -17.62 1.30 -9.25
C LEU A 168 -18.76 0.28 -9.01
N VAL A 169 -19.80 0.69 -8.29
CA VAL A 169 -20.96 -0.13 -7.90
C VAL A 169 -22.21 0.75 -7.87
N GLY A 170 -23.29 0.30 -8.51
CA GLY A 170 -24.58 0.98 -8.53
C GLY A 170 -24.55 2.27 -9.35
N ASP A 171 -25.55 3.12 -9.11
CA ASP A 171 -25.72 4.42 -9.76
C ASP A 171 -26.02 5.51 -8.74
N LEU A 172 -25.97 6.78 -9.18
CA LEU A 172 -26.37 7.93 -8.38
C LEU A 172 -27.84 7.80 -7.96
N GLN A 173 -28.09 7.72 -6.65
CA GLN A 173 -29.44 7.59 -6.10
C GLN A 173 -30.12 8.95 -5.93
N GLU A 174 -31.45 8.94 -5.82
CA GLU A 174 -32.23 10.15 -5.56
C GLU A 174 -31.77 10.83 -4.25
N GLY A 175 -31.44 12.12 -4.34
CA GLY A 175 -30.94 12.92 -3.20
C GLY A 175 -29.42 12.88 -3.00
N GLU A 176 -28.69 12.03 -3.72
CA GLU A 176 -27.23 12.07 -3.72
C GLU A 176 -26.70 13.20 -4.60
N VAL A 177 -25.57 13.80 -4.20
CA VAL A 177 -24.96 14.93 -4.89
C VAL A 177 -23.51 14.61 -5.21
N ILE A 178 -23.13 14.74 -6.48
CA ILE A 178 -21.75 14.63 -6.92
C ILE A 178 -21.03 15.95 -6.66
N HIS A 179 -20.02 15.90 -5.79
CA HIS A 179 -19.12 17.02 -5.58
C HIS A 179 -17.90 16.87 -6.47
N GLN A 180 -17.61 17.89 -7.28
CA GLN A 180 -16.39 17.93 -8.07
C GLN A 180 -15.18 18.09 -7.14
N ALA A 181 -14.18 17.22 -7.30
CA ALA A 181 -12.92 17.35 -6.59
C ALA A 181 -12.14 18.56 -7.13
N SER A 182 -11.58 19.41 -6.25
CA SER A 182 -10.65 20.45 -6.69
C SER A 182 -9.34 19.80 -7.13
N GLN A 183 -9.11 19.78 -8.44
CA GLN A 183 -7.88 19.26 -9.04
C GLN A 183 -6.99 20.43 -9.44
N GLU A 184 -6.01 20.74 -8.59
CA GLU A 184 -5.02 21.79 -8.82
C GLU A 184 -3.67 21.15 -9.11
N SER A 185 -2.95 21.69 -10.11
CA SER A 185 -1.57 21.26 -10.36
C SER A 185 -0.65 21.79 -9.26
N TRP A 186 0.20 20.92 -8.73
CA TRP A 186 1.27 21.32 -7.81
C TRP A 186 2.64 21.37 -8.49
N ILE A 187 2.71 21.17 -9.81
CA ILE A 187 3.99 21.23 -10.54
C ILE A 187 4.59 22.62 -10.43
N ASP A 188 5.83 22.68 -9.95
CA ASP A 188 6.61 23.90 -10.03
C ASP A 188 7.09 24.10 -11.47
N ALA A 189 6.54 25.11 -12.15
CA ALA A 189 6.89 25.47 -13.51
C ALA A 189 8.13 26.39 -13.58
N GLN A 190 8.78 26.70 -12.47
CA GLN A 190 10.00 27.52 -12.47
C GLN A 190 11.18 26.73 -13.05
N LEU A 191 11.87 27.36 -14.00
CA LEU A 191 13.14 26.86 -14.52
C LEU A 191 14.20 27.00 -13.43
N THR A 192 14.73 25.86 -12.95
CA THR A 192 15.90 25.84 -12.08
C THR A 192 17.14 25.98 -12.96
N LEU A 193 17.83 27.11 -12.86
CA LEU A 193 19.00 27.45 -13.67
C LEU A 193 20.34 27.03 -13.05
N PHE A 194 20.43 25.90 -12.34
CA PHE A 194 21.71 25.39 -11.79
C PHE A 194 21.68 23.88 -11.61
#